data_AF-A0A7K3HEH6-F1
#
_entry.id   AF-A0A7K3HEH6-F1
#
_cell.length_a   1.000
_cell.length_b   1.000
_cell.length_c   1.000
_cell.angle_alpha   90.00
_cell.angle_beta   90.00
_cell.angle_gamma   90.00
#
_symmetry.space_group_name_H-M   'P 1'
#
loop_
_entity.id
_entity.type
_entity.pdbx_description
1 polymer ?
#
loop_
_entity_poly.entity_id
_entity_poly.type
_entity_poly.pdbx_seq_one_letter_code
_entity_poly.pdbx_strand_id
1 'polypeptide(L)'
;AGSGPGAPERSASGGPATLDALVACFGLSSFERDVLLLAAAAELEPTTASRCAAASGDPERPYPTFSLALAALTEPHWSALTPVAPLRRWRLVELDDETRLTTSRLRTDERILHFLLGSPYLDARLHGLLRRVPLPAGLPPSYETAARRIATGW
;
A
#
# COMPACT_ATOMS: atom_id res chain seq x y z
N ALA A 1 29.34 7.00 -33.28
CA ALA A 1 28.17 6.36 -32.66
C ALA A 1 28.41 6.32 -31.16
N GLY A 2 27.90 7.31 -30.43
CA GLY A 2 28.13 7.47 -28.99
C GLY A 2 27.03 6.76 -28.21
N SER A 3 27.40 5.72 -27.47
CA SER A 3 26.54 5.09 -26.47
C SER A 3 26.28 6.09 -25.35
N GLY A 4 25.01 6.48 -25.17
CA GLY A 4 24.59 7.29 -24.02
C GLY A 4 24.73 6.50 -22.71
N PRO A 5 24.97 7.16 -21.57
CA PRO A 5 25.08 6.47 -20.30
C PRO A 5 23.71 5.89 -19.94
N GLY A 6 23.68 4.56 -19.76
CA GLY A 6 22.51 3.83 -19.29
C GLY A 6 22.03 4.42 -17.96
N ALA A 7 20.73 4.70 -17.88
CA ALA A 7 20.08 5.05 -16.62
C ALA A 7 20.41 3.97 -15.58
N PRO A 8 20.64 4.32 -14.31
CA PRO A 8 20.89 3.31 -13.29
C PRO A 8 19.64 2.43 -13.18
N GLU A 9 19.77 1.18 -13.61
CA GLU A 9 18.84 0.12 -13.27
C GLU A 9 18.82 0.02 -11.75
N ARG A 10 17.81 0.63 -11.13
CA ARG A 10 17.55 0.46 -9.69
C ARG A 10 17.29 -1.02 -9.50
N SER A 11 18.26 -1.72 -8.93
CA SER A 11 18.12 -3.12 -8.54
C SER A 11 16.87 -3.26 -7.67
N ALA A 12 15.85 -3.91 -8.22
CA ALA A 12 14.58 -4.14 -7.55
C ALA A 12 14.76 -5.29 -6.54
N SER A 13 15.35 -4.97 -5.39
CA SER A 13 15.18 -5.80 -4.19
C SER A 13 14.02 -5.20 -3.38
N GLY A 14 12.79 -5.58 -3.72
CA GLY A 14 11.64 -5.37 -2.83
C GLY A 14 11.95 -5.95 -1.45
N GLY A 15 11.77 -5.18 -0.40
CA GLY A 15 12.21 -5.53 0.96
C GLY A 15 11.59 -4.63 2.03
N PRO A 16 12.03 -4.72 3.30
CA PRO A 16 11.47 -3.98 4.44
C PRO A 16 11.30 -2.48 4.15
N ALA A 17 12.22 -1.89 3.38
CA ALA A 17 12.18 -0.49 2.98
C ALA A 17 10.92 -0.07 2.20
N THR A 18 10.31 -0.96 1.40
CA THR A 18 9.07 -0.62 0.67
C THR A 18 7.87 -0.66 1.61
N LEU A 19 7.80 -1.64 2.52
CA LEU A 19 6.76 -1.67 3.55
C LEU A 19 6.87 -0.46 4.48
N ASP A 20 8.07 -0.14 4.95
CA ASP A 20 8.33 1.01 5.82
C ASP A 20 7.93 2.32 5.14
N ALA A 21 8.18 2.44 3.83
CA ALA A 21 7.74 3.59 3.05
C ALA A 21 6.19 3.70 3.00
N LEU A 22 5.47 2.58 2.85
CA LEU A 22 4.00 2.60 2.90
C LEU A 22 3.48 3.01 4.29
N VAL A 23 4.07 2.45 5.35
CA VAL A 23 3.70 2.80 6.73
C VAL A 23 3.91 4.29 6.97
N ALA A 24 5.07 4.83 6.60
CA ALA A 24 5.39 6.24 6.75
C ALA A 24 4.50 7.15 5.89
N CYS A 25 4.26 6.79 4.62
CA CYS A 25 3.46 7.61 3.70
C CYS A 25 1.98 7.66 4.08
N PHE A 26 1.41 6.55 4.58
CA PHE A 26 -0.02 6.46 4.86
C PHE A 26 -0.36 6.54 6.35
N GLY A 27 0.64 6.61 7.23
CA GLY A 27 0.46 6.65 8.68
C GLY A 27 -0.20 5.39 9.22
N LEU A 28 0.22 4.21 8.73
CA LEU A 28 -0.40 2.94 9.11
C LEU A 28 -0.06 2.58 10.56
N SER A 29 -1.04 2.09 11.31
CA SER A 29 -0.79 1.44 12.60
C SER A 29 -0.06 0.10 12.41
N SER A 30 0.43 -0.47 13.51
CA SER A 30 0.95 -1.85 13.57
C SER A 30 -0.05 -2.86 13.01
N PHE A 31 -1.30 -2.76 13.46
CA PHE A 31 -2.40 -3.60 13.00
C PHE A 31 -2.70 -3.42 11.51
N GLU A 32 -2.77 -2.18 11.01
CA GLU A 32 -3.05 -1.91 9.59
C GLU A 32 -1.93 -2.42 8.67
N ARG A 33 -0.67 -2.23 9.07
CA ARG A 33 0.49 -2.82 8.38
C ARG A 33 0.37 -4.34 8.30
N ASP A 34 0.02 -5.00 9.40
CA ASP A 34 -0.06 -6.45 9.45
C ASP A 34 -1.26 -6.99 8.65
N VAL A 35 -2.38 -6.25 8.60
CA VAL A 35 -3.50 -6.55 7.68
C VAL A 35 -3.05 -6.49 6.23
N LEU A 36 -2.31 -5.45 5.84
CA LEU A 36 -1.79 -5.32 4.47
C LEU A 36 -0.84 -6.47 4.12
N LEU A 37 0.05 -6.86 5.04
CA LEU A 37 0.94 -7.99 4.85
C LEU A 37 0.19 -9.32 4.73
N LEU A 38 -0.82 -9.54 5.56
CA LEU A 38 -1.67 -10.73 5.49
C LEU A 38 -2.39 -10.83 4.14
N ALA A 39 -2.94 -9.71 3.64
CA ALA A 39 -3.55 -9.65 2.32
C ALA A 39 -2.53 -9.90 1.19
N ALA A 40 -1.33 -9.32 1.27
CA ALA A 40 -0.26 -9.53 0.29
C ALA A 40 0.25 -10.98 0.30
N ALA A 41 0.35 -11.60 1.47
CA ALA A 41 0.76 -12.99 1.61
C ALA A 41 -0.21 -13.96 0.90
N ALA A 42 -1.48 -13.61 0.78
CA ALA A 42 -2.46 -14.43 0.05
C ALA A 42 -2.18 -14.49 -1.47
N GLU A 43 -1.47 -13.50 -2.01
CA GLU A 43 -1.08 -13.44 -3.42
C GLU A 43 0.35 -13.97 -3.67
N LEU A 44 1.21 -13.93 -2.65
CA LEU A 44 2.65 -14.23 -2.79
C LEU A 44 3.08 -15.59 -2.21
N GLU A 45 2.41 -16.06 -1.16
CA GLU A 45 2.84 -17.21 -0.37
C GLU A 45 1.83 -18.36 -0.53
N PRO A 46 2.21 -19.49 -1.18
CA PRO A 46 1.29 -20.59 -1.48
C PRO A 46 0.61 -21.20 -0.24
N THR A 47 1.25 -21.10 0.93
CA THR A 47 0.71 -21.68 2.18
C THR A 47 -0.30 -20.78 2.88
N THR A 48 -0.49 -19.53 2.45
CA THR A 48 -1.38 -18.58 3.14
C THR A 48 -2.84 -19.03 3.14
N ALA A 49 -3.32 -19.63 2.04
CA ALA A 49 -4.70 -20.08 1.91
C ALA A 49 -5.06 -21.15 2.97
N SER A 50 -4.20 -22.16 3.14
CA SER A 50 -4.41 -23.22 4.14
C SER A 50 -4.28 -22.68 5.57
N ARG A 51 -3.37 -21.74 5.82
CA ARG A 51 -3.24 -21.06 7.11
C ARG A 51 -4.46 -20.21 7.45
N CYS A 52 -5.04 -19.50 6.48
CA CYS A 52 -6.28 -18.73 6.68
C CYS A 52 -7.45 -19.63 7.03
N ALA A 53 -7.62 -20.74 6.31
CA ALA A 53 -8.67 -21.72 6.60
C ALA A 53 -8.52 -22.32 8.01
N ALA A 54 -7.30 -22.72 8.38
CA ALA A 54 -7.00 -23.27 9.70
C ALA A 54 -7.23 -22.26 10.83
N ALA A 55 -6.76 -21.02 10.67
CA ALA A 55 -6.92 -19.97 11.67
C ALA A 55 -8.37 -19.45 11.78
N SER A 56 -9.14 -19.50 10.69
CA SER A 56 -10.57 -19.15 10.69
C SER A 56 -11.45 -20.27 11.23
N GLY A 57 -10.93 -21.51 11.35
CA GLY A 57 -11.71 -22.70 11.67
C GLY A 57 -12.70 -23.12 10.59
N ASP A 58 -12.51 -22.63 9.35
CA ASP A 58 -13.45 -22.80 8.25
C ASP A 58 -12.70 -23.08 6.93
N PRO A 59 -12.75 -24.33 6.42
CA PRO A 59 -12.14 -24.71 5.14
C PRO A 59 -12.65 -23.90 3.93
N GLU A 60 -13.88 -23.38 3.99
CA GLU A 60 -14.49 -22.59 2.91
C GLU A 60 -14.01 -21.12 2.92
N ARG A 61 -13.16 -20.75 3.89
CA ARG A 61 -12.56 -19.42 4.00
C ARG A 61 -11.02 -19.48 3.89
N PRO A 62 -10.46 -19.99 2.78
CA PRO A 62 -9.02 -20.08 2.57
C PRO A 62 -8.41 -18.74 2.13
N TYR A 63 -8.81 -17.65 2.77
CA TYR A 63 -8.44 -16.30 2.40
C TYR A 63 -8.51 -15.34 3.59
N PRO A 64 -7.74 -14.24 3.56
CA PRO A 64 -7.75 -13.27 4.63
C PRO A 64 -9.04 -12.46 4.65
N THR A 65 -9.51 -12.15 5.86
CA THR A 65 -10.70 -11.35 6.12
C THR A 65 -10.44 -10.42 7.29
N PHE A 66 -11.17 -9.32 7.42
CA PHE A 66 -11.03 -8.47 8.60
C PHE A 66 -11.40 -9.22 9.90
N SER A 67 -12.36 -10.14 9.85
CA SER A 67 -12.68 -10.99 11.01
C SER A 67 -11.50 -11.85 11.46
N LEU A 68 -10.75 -12.43 10.52
CA LEU A 68 -9.54 -13.19 10.82
C LEU A 68 -8.45 -12.27 11.38
N ALA A 69 -8.22 -11.12 10.76
CA ALA A 69 -7.22 -10.17 11.21
C ALA A 69 -7.49 -9.67 12.64
N LEU A 70 -8.73 -9.28 12.95
CA LEU A 70 -9.13 -8.84 14.29
C LEU A 70 -8.94 -9.93 15.36
N ALA A 71 -9.06 -11.21 14.98
CA ALA A 71 -8.92 -12.33 15.91
C ALA A 71 -7.46 -12.79 16.10
N ALA A 72 -6.64 -12.67 15.06
CA ALA A 72 -5.31 -13.29 15.02
C ALA A 72 -4.12 -12.32 15.14
N LEU A 73 -4.31 -11.03 14.82
CA LEU A 73 -3.23 -10.04 14.83
C LEU A 73 -3.18 -9.25 16.15
N THR A 74 -2.03 -8.63 16.40
CA THR A 74 -1.77 -7.83 17.60
C THR A 74 -2.42 -6.45 17.50
N GLU A 75 -2.84 -5.87 18.63
CA GLU A 75 -3.45 -4.53 18.73
C GLU A 75 -4.65 -4.30 17.76
N PRO A 76 -5.61 -5.24 17.66
CA PRO A 76 -6.72 -5.08 16.74
C PRO A 76 -7.61 -3.89 17.11
N HIS A 77 -7.99 -3.10 16.10
CA HIS A 77 -8.91 -1.97 16.29
C HIS A 77 -9.92 -1.84 15.16
N TRP A 78 -11.19 -1.67 15.53
CA TRP A 78 -12.29 -1.55 14.57
C TRP A 78 -12.22 -0.33 13.66
N SER A 79 -11.51 0.73 14.09
CA SER A 79 -11.35 1.94 13.29
C SER A 79 -10.62 1.70 11.97
N ALA A 80 -9.73 0.69 11.87
CA ALA A 80 -9.02 0.32 10.64
C ALA A 80 -9.96 -0.14 9.51
N LEU A 81 -11.15 -0.63 9.85
CA LEU A 81 -12.12 -1.17 8.89
C LEU A 81 -12.98 -0.07 8.26
N THR A 82 -12.95 1.14 8.81
CA THR A 82 -13.77 2.24 8.33
C THR A 82 -13.37 2.64 6.90
N PRO A 83 -14.31 3.11 6.07
CA PRO A 83 -13.98 3.51 4.70
C PRO A 83 -13.04 4.73 4.64
N VAL A 84 -12.89 5.46 5.75
CA VAL A 84 -12.01 6.63 5.88
C VAL A 84 -10.63 6.26 6.43
N ALA A 85 -10.44 5.07 6.98
CA ALA A 85 -9.14 4.61 7.47
C ALA A 85 -8.16 4.34 6.31
N PRO A 86 -6.85 4.49 6.55
CA PRO A 86 -5.81 4.39 5.52
C PRO A 86 -5.95 3.20 4.58
N LEU A 87 -6.20 2.00 5.11
CA LEU A 87 -6.33 0.76 4.36
C LEU A 87 -7.34 0.85 3.21
N ARG A 88 -8.54 1.39 3.48
CA ARG A 88 -9.62 1.48 2.51
C ARG A 88 -9.64 2.81 1.78
N ARG A 89 -9.36 3.92 2.48
CA ARG A 89 -9.31 5.26 1.91
C ARG A 89 -8.35 5.35 0.73
N TRP A 90 -7.19 4.72 0.85
CA TRP A 90 -6.14 4.74 -0.17
C TRP A 90 -6.13 3.48 -1.05
N ARG A 91 -7.14 2.60 -0.88
CA ARG A 91 -7.23 1.29 -1.55
C ARG A 91 -5.91 0.52 -1.45
N LEU A 92 -5.37 0.41 -0.23
CA LEU A 92 -4.23 -0.47 0.02
C LEU A 92 -4.71 -1.92 0.02
N VAL A 93 -5.89 -2.13 0.56
CA VAL A 93 -6.66 -3.37 0.45
C VAL A 93 -8.07 -3.08 -0.05
N GLU A 94 -8.64 -4.03 -0.77
CA GLU A 94 -10.00 -4.01 -1.31
C GLU A 94 -10.78 -5.22 -0.78
N LEU A 95 -12.11 -5.08 -0.72
CA LEU A 95 -13.04 -6.15 -0.36
C LEU A 95 -13.63 -6.71 -1.67
N ASP A 96 -13.64 -8.02 -1.85
CA ASP A 96 -14.33 -8.64 -2.99
C ASP A 96 -15.84 -8.36 -2.97
N ASP A 97 -16.44 -8.30 -1.78
CA ASP A 97 -17.85 -7.97 -1.55
C ASP A 97 -17.97 -6.87 -0.49
N GLU A 98 -18.20 -5.63 -0.94
CA GLU A 98 -18.34 -4.48 -0.04
C GLU A 98 -19.59 -4.53 0.86
N THR A 99 -20.56 -5.40 0.57
CA THR A 99 -21.74 -5.60 1.45
C THR A 99 -21.40 -6.39 2.71
N ARG A 100 -20.26 -7.07 2.73
CA ARG A 100 -19.81 -7.96 3.82
C ARG A 100 -18.48 -7.51 4.40
N LEU A 101 -18.51 -6.45 5.19
CA LEU A 101 -17.31 -5.80 5.72
C LEU A 101 -16.30 -6.77 6.36
N THR A 102 -16.70 -7.56 7.35
CA THR A 102 -15.75 -8.35 8.12
C THR A 102 -15.43 -9.72 7.53
N THR A 103 -16.35 -10.25 6.72
CA THR A 103 -16.27 -11.64 6.24
C THR A 103 -15.84 -11.76 4.78
N SER A 104 -15.92 -10.68 4.00
CA SER A 104 -15.42 -10.64 2.64
C SER A 104 -13.92 -10.91 2.59
N ARG A 105 -13.48 -11.53 1.49
CA ARG A 105 -12.07 -11.64 1.14
C ARG A 105 -11.44 -10.26 1.06
N LEU A 106 -10.28 -10.12 1.68
CA LEU A 106 -9.38 -8.99 1.52
C LEU A 106 -8.40 -9.29 0.39
N ARG A 107 -8.22 -8.32 -0.50
CA ARG A 107 -7.21 -8.36 -1.57
C ARG A 107 -6.33 -7.14 -1.50
N THR A 108 -5.05 -7.30 -1.77
CA THR A 108 -4.14 -6.16 -1.90
C THR A 108 -4.32 -5.54 -3.29
N ASP A 109 -4.39 -4.21 -3.39
CA ASP A 109 -4.40 -3.54 -4.70
C ASP A 109 -3.09 -3.84 -5.43
N GLU A 110 -3.19 -4.16 -6.73
CA GLU A 110 -2.05 -4.62 -7.55
C GLU A 110 -0.88 -3.62 -7.56
N ARG A 111 -1.16 -2.32 -7.50
CA ARG A 111 -0.12 -1.28 -7.41
C ARG A 111 0.68 -1.42 -6.12
N ILE A 112 0.00 -1.70 -5.03
CA ILE A 112 0.63 -1.87 -3.71
C ILE A 112 1.41 -3.19 -3.68
N LEU A 113 0.88 -4.25 -4.27
CA LEU A 113 1.58 -5.53 -4.39
C LEU A 113 2.92 -5.37 -5.14
N HIS A 114 2.91 -4.78 -6.34
CA HIS A 114 4.15 -4.55 -7.09
C HIS A 114 5.07 -3.53 -6.41
N PHE A 115 4.51 -2.53 -5.72
CA PHE A 115 5.32 -1.61 -4.91
C PHE A 115 6.09 -2.35 -3.81
N LEU A 116 5.41 -3.25 -3.08
CA LEU A 116 6.04 -4.10 -2.06
C LEU A 116 7.15 -4.97 -2.68
N LEU A 117 6.93 -5.51 -3.87
CA LEU A 117 7.91 -6.29 -4.65
C LEU A 117 9.03 -5.45 -5.30
N GLY A 118 9.03 -4.13 -5.11
CA GLY A 118 10.11 -3.25 -5.62
C GLY A 118 9.96 -2.79 -7.07
N SER A 119 8.78 -2.98 -7.68
CA SER A 119 8.45 -2.51 -9.03
C SER A 119 7.33 -1.45 -9.00
N PRO A 120 7.60 -0.23 -8.50
CA PRO A 120 6.58 0.79 -8.39
C PRO A 120 6.22 1.36 -9.76
N TYR A 121 4.92 1.53 -10.01
CA TYR A 121 4.41 2.16 -11.23
C TYR A 121 3.27 3.14 -10.92
N LEU A 122 2.97 4.01 -11.89
CA LEU A 122 1.84 4.91 -11.79
C LEU A 122 0.56 4.09 -11.95
N ASP A 123 -0.43 4.34 -11.08
CA ASP A 123 -1.75 3.73 -11.18
C ASP A 123 -2.28 3.78 -12.63
N ALA A 124 -2.73 2.63 -13.14
CA ALA A 124 -3.24 2.50 -14.50
C ALA A 124 -4.42 3.47 -14.76
N ARG A 125 -5.20 3.81 -13.74
CA ARG A 125 -6.32 4.78 -13.82
C ARG A 125 -5.83 6.20 -14.12
N LEU A 126 -4.57 6.50 -13.82
CA LEU A 126 -3.93 7.80 -14.09
C LEU A 126 -3.11 7.78 -15.39
N HIS A 127 -3.03 6.63 -16.06
CA HIS A 127 -2.33 6.52 -17.33
C HIS A 127 -3.00 7.43 -18.37
N GLY A 128 -2.21 8.31 -18.99
CA GLY A 128 -2.70 9.31 -19.94
C GLY A 128 -3.31 10.57 -19.32
N LEU A 129 -3.66 10.57 -18.03
CA LEU A 129 -4.13 11.77 -17.31
C LEU A 129 -2.98 12.61 -16.76
N LEU A 130 -1.83 11.98 -16.50
CA LEU A 130 -0.66 12.63 -15.93
C LEU A 130 0.53 12.58 -16.89
N ARG A 131 1.28 13.69 -16.91
CA ARG A 131 2.60 13.77 -17.54
C ARG A 131 3.63 13.98 -16.45
N ARG A 132 4.66 13.14 -16.38
CA ARG A 132 5.83 13.40 -15.54
C ARG A 132 6.49 14.70 -16.00
N VAL A 133 6.63 15.66 -15.11
CA VAL A 133 7.31 16.94 -15.35
C VAL A 133 8.64 16.89 -14.61
N PRO A 134 9.76 17.33 -15.23
CA PRO A 134 11.03 17.42 -14.52
C PRO A 134 10.89 18.35 -13.31
N LEU A 135 11.55 17.99 -12.20
CA LEU A 135 11.62 18.86 -11.05
C LEU A 135 12.35 20.16 -11.49
N PRO A 136 11.75 21.35 -11.28
CA PRO A 136 12.43 22.59 -11.58
C PRO A 136 13.72 22.69 -10.76
N ALA A 137 14.81 23.18 -11.37
CA ALA A 137 16.09 23.38 -10.67
C ALA A 137 16.01 24.39 -9.51
N GLY A 138 14.97 25.22 -9.50
CA GLY A 138 14.63 26.13 -8.43
C GLY A 138 13.20 26.62 -8.58
N LEU A 139 12.64 27.13 -7.49
CA LEU A 139 11.36 27.83 -7.53
C LEU A 139 11.56 29.20 -8.18
N PRO A 140 10.61 29.68 -9.01
CA PRO A 140 10.62 31.08 -9.41
C PRO A 140 10.57 31.99 -8.17
N PRO A 141 11.14 33.21 -8.21
CA PRO A 141 11.32 34.06 -7.02
C PRO A 141 10.03 34.34 -6.23
N SER A 142 8.89 34.42 -6.91
CA SER A 142 7.57 34.59 -6.28
C SER A 142 7.16 33.37 -5.45
N TYR A 143 7.35 32.15 -5.96
CA TYR A 143 7.07 30.92 -5.25
C TYR A 143 8.05 30.69 -4.10
N GLU A 144 9.32 31.05 -4.29
CA GLU A 144 10.32 30.93 -3.24
C GLU A 144 10.02 31.87 -2.06
N THR A 145 9.60 33.10 -2.36
CA THR A 145 9.17 34.06 -1.33
C THR A 145 7.94 33.55 -0.57
N ALA A 146 6.96 32.98 -1.29
CA ALA A 146 5.77 32.40 -0.66
C ALA A 146 6.13 31.18 0.22
N ALA A 147 6.98 30.28 -0.27
CA ALA A 147 7.45 29.12 0.48
C ALA A 147 8.19 29.53 1.76
N ARG A 148 9.09 30.54 1.69
CA ARG A 148 9.78 31.07 2.88
C ARG A 148 8.81 31.64 3.90
N ARG A 149 7.79 32.41 3.47
CA ARG A 149 6.78 32.98 4.38
C ARG A 149 6.02 31.90 5.15
N ILE A 150 5.65 30.81 4.47
CA ILE A 150 5.01 29.66 5.12
C ILE A 150 5.98 29.03 6.11
N ALA A 151 7.22 28.73 5.70
CA ALA A 151 8.21 28.08 6.57
C ALA A 151 8.56 28.91 7.82
N THR A 152 8.56 30.25 7.75
CA THR A 152 8.81 31.12 8.90
C THR A 152 7.61 31.26 9.84
N GLY A 153 6.41 30.86 9.39
CA GLY A 153 5.17 30.94 10.16
C GLY A 153 4.79 29.66 10.90
N TRP A 154 5.62 28.61 10.80
CA TRP A 154 5.45 27.33 11.48
C TRP A 154 6.56 27.12 12.51
#